data_AF-A0A6P5YVS3-F1
#
_entry.id   AF-A0A6P5YVS3-F1
#
_cell.length_a   1.000
_cell.length_b   1.000
_cell.length_c   1.000
_cell.angle_alpha   90.00
_cell.angle_beta   90.00
_cell.angle_gamma   90.00
#
_symmetry.space_group_name_H-M   'P 1'
#
loop_
_entity.id
_entity.type
_entity.pdbx_description
1 polymer ?
#
loop_
_entity_poly.entity_id
_entity_poly.type
_entity_poly.pdbx_seq_one_letter_code
_entity_poly.pdbx_strand_id
1 'polypeptide(L)'
;MPVRRDSLRPGDHIYSDRCLRVYFHHGIYVGKATVTNSRNEEKEIDDAVIHFMGVGKSNNKTPCERCGHRSRRIGVVITCLECFLEGQSLYVYEYDVPYLMLRLKQVELAVLILAGQPIRF
;
A
#
# COMPACT_ATOMS: atom_id res chain seq x y z
N MET A 1 1.69 -13.09 4.07
CA MET A 1 2.54 -12.49 5.13
C MET A 1 2.96 -11.10 4.68
N PRO A 2 3.15 -10.15 5.61
CA PRO A 2 3.76 -8.87 5.29
C PRO A 2 5.15 -9.09 4.67
N VAL A 3 5.52 -8.26 3.70
CA VAL A 3 6.84 -8.30 3.07
C VAL A 3 7.69 -7.14 3.55
N ARG A 4 9.01 -7.30 3.48
CA ARG A 4 9.94 -6.23 3.84
C ARG A 4 10.06 -5.24 2.67
N ARG A 5 10.39 -3.99 2.97
CA ARG A 5 10.51 -2.93 1.93
C ARG A 5 11.66 -3.20 0.96
N ASP A 6 12.75 -3.78 1.45
CA ASP A 6 13.95 -4.11 0.68
C ASP A 6 13.77 -5.28 -0.30
N SER A 7 12.65 -6.03 -0.22
CA SER A 7 12.33 -7.07 -1.20
C SER A 7 11.50 -6.58 -2.39
N LEU A 8 11.09 -5.31 -2.41
CA LEU A 8 10.25 -4.76 -3.48
C LEU A 8 11.03 -4.63 -4.78
N ARG A 9 10.36 -4.96 -5.89
CA ARG A 9 10.87 -4.79 -7.25
C ARG A 9 9.97 -3.83 -8.02
N PRO A 10 10.53 -2.93 -8.86
CA PRO A 10 9.73 -2.13 -9.76
C PRO A 10 8.76 -2.99 -10.59
N GLY A 11 7.48 -2.61 -10.59
CA GLY A 11 6.39 -3.36 -11.21
C GLY A 11 5.56 -4.22 -10.24
N ASP A 12 6.01 -4.43 -9.00
CA ASP A 12 5.24 -5.19 -8.01
C ASP A 12 3.89 -4.53 -7.74
N HIS A 13 2.80 -5.30 -7.89
CA HIS A 13 1.49 -4.89 -7.40
C HIS A 13 1.49 -5.04 -5.88
N ILE A 14 1.49 -3.92 -5.18
CA ILE A 14 1.48 -3.87 -3.73
C ILE A 14 0.09 -3.52 -3.21
N TYR A 15 -0.23 -4.02 -2.02
CA TYR A 15 -1.43 -3.63 -1.31
C TYR A 15 -1.15 -3.47 0.19
N SER A 16 -1.97 -2.65 0.84
CA SER A 16 -1.82 -2.32 2.25
C SER A 16 -3.20 -2.23 2.89
N ASP A 17 -3.37 -2.87 4.05
CA ASP A 17 -4.66 -2.93 4.72
C ASP A 17 -5.09 -1.57 5.28
N ARG A 18 -6.39 -1.40 5.43
CA ARG A 18 -7.00 -0.21 6.01
C ARG A 18 -8.13 -0.60 6.93
N CYS A 19 -8.31 0.21 7.99
CA CYS A 19 -9.41 0.07 8.94
C CYS A 19 -9.60 -1.38 9.40
N LEU A 20 -8.56 -1.99 9.99
CA LEU A 20 -8.62 -3.38 10.47
C LEU A 20 -9.02 -4.38 9.36
N ARG A 21 -8.43 -4.24 8.17
CA ARG A 21 -8.66 -5.11 6.98
C ARG A 21 -10.06 -5.07 6.37
N VAL A 22 -10.85 -4.03 6.66
CA VAL A 22 -12.15 -3.81 6.01
C VAL A 22 -11.98 -3.49 4.52
N TYR A 23 -10.87 -2.84 4.16
CA TYR A 23 -10.51 -2.60 2.76
C TYR A 23 -8.98 -2.51 2.61
N PHE A 24 -8.52 -2.47 1.36
CA PHE A 24 -7.09 -2.40 1.03
C PHE A 24 -6.84 -1.27 0.04
N HIS A 25 -5.76 -0.54 0.25
CA HIS A 25 -5.21 0.35 -0.77
C HIS A 25 -4.31 -0.47 -1.67
N HIS A 26 -4.41 -0.23 -2.98
CA HIS A 26 -3.62 -0.91 -4.00
C HIS A 26 -2.72 0.08 -4.73
N GLY A 27 -1.58 -0.40 -5.20
CA GLY A 27 -0.67 0.38 -6.01
C GLY A 27 0.38 -0.47 -6.71
N ILE A 28 1.21 0.18 -7.52
CA ILE A 28 2.35 -0.43 -8.20
C ILE A 28 3.62 0.22 -7.67
N TYR A 29 4.55 -0.57 -7.14
CA TYR A 29 5.86 -0.05 -6.74
C TYR A 29 6.67 0.30 -7.96
N VAL A 30 7.22 1.52 -7.99
CA VAL A 30 7.99 2.05 -9.13
C VAL A 30 9.49 2.05 -8.86
N GLY A 31 9.90 2.12 -7.59
CA GLY A 31 11.27 2.41 -7.23
C GLY A 31 11.52 3.91 -7.34
N LYS A 32 12.01 4.41 -8.46
CA LYS A 32 12.33 5.83 -8.65
C LYS A 32 11.30 6.54 -9.52
N ALA A 33 10.87 7.74 -9.14
CA ALA A 33 9.97 8.55 -9.97
C ALA A 33 10.19 10.06 -9.77
N THR A 34 9.85 10.83 -10.80
CA THR A 34 9.75 12.30 -10.72
C THR A 34 8.37 12.70 -10.21
N VAL A 35 8.34 13.59 -9.21
CA VAL A 35 7.13 14.16 -8.64
C VAL A 35 7.21 15.69 -8.66
N THR A 36 6.05 16.35 -8.73
CA THR A 36 5.95 17.81 -8.61
C THR A 36 5.66 18.18 -7.16
N ASN A 37 6.51 19.01 -6.56
CA ASN A 37 6.34 19.47 -5.19
C ASN A 37 5.24 20.56 -5.07
N SER A 38 5.01 21.07 -3.86
CA SER A 38 4.02 22.14 -3.60
C SER A 38 4.39 23.50 -4.21
N ARG A 39 5.64 23.70 -4.63
CA ARG A 39 6.14 24.90 -5.32
C ARG A 39 6.13 24.75 -6.84
N ASN A 40 5.55 23.66 -7.35
CA ASN A 40 5.48 23.33 -8.77
C ASN A 40 6.86 23.01 -9.41
N GLU A 41 7.81 22.53 -8.60
CA GLU A 41 9.14 22.11 -9.04
C GLU A 41 9.19 20.58 -9.16
N GLU A 42 9.92 20.08 -10.14
CA GLU A 42 10.17 18.66 -10.31
C GLU A 42 11.29 18.18 -9.38
N LYS A 43 11.06 17.03 -8.75
CA LYS A 43 12.02 16.38 -7.86
C LYS A 43 11.96 14.88 -8.06
N GLU A 44 13.11 14.23 -8.13
CA GLU A 44 13.19 12.77 -8.07
C GLU A 44 13.02 12.27 -6.63
N ILE A 45 12.25 11.20 -6.49
CA ILE A 45 12.10 10.47 -5.24
C ILE A 45 12.37 8.99 -5.46
N ASP A 46 12.96 8.37 -4.44
CA ASP A 46 13.01 6.91 -4.30
C ASP A 46 11.77 6.41 -3.55
N ASP A 47 11.52 5.10 -3.64
CA ASP A 47 10.35 4.40 -3.14
C ASP A 47 9.02 4.99 -3.61
N ALA A 48 8.92 5.31 -4.89
CA ALA A 48 7.69 5.80 -5.49
C ALA A 48 6.67 4.68 -5.72
N VAL A 49 5.39 5.02 -5.60
CA VAL A 49 4.24 4.14 -5.81
C VAL A 49 3.22 4.82 -6.69
N ILE A 50 2.75 4.15 -7.74
CA ILE A 50 1.51 4.52 -8.43
C ILE A 50 0.37 4.03 -7.55
N HIS A 51 -0.28 4.95 -6.84
CA HIS A 51 -1.32 4.66 -5.87
C HIS A 51 -2.70 4.85 -6.49
N PHE A 52 -3.51 3.79 -6.44
CA PHE A 52 -4.92 3.80 -6.85
C PHE A 52 -5.79 4.27 -5.69
N MET A 53 -6.13 5.56 -5.67
CA MET A 53 -6.91 6.15 -4.60
C MET A 53 -8.40 6.14 -4.92
N GLY A 54 -9.15 5.46 -4.05
CA GLY A 54 -10.61 5.42 -4.06
C GLY A 54 -11.25 6.64 -3.39
N VAL A 55 -12.59 6.67 -3.44
CA VAL A 55 -13.40 7.70 -2.80
C VAL A 55 -13.33 7.56 -1.28
N GLY A 56 -13.06 8.66 -0.59
CA GLY A 56 -13.23 8.75 0.86
C GLY A 56 -11.92 8.79 1.63
N LYS A 57 -11.51 10.02 1.97
CA LYS A 57 -10.98 10.49 3.27
C LYS A 57 -10.10 11.72 3.03
N SER A 58 -10.70 12.89 3.15
CA SER A 58 -9.98 14.15 3.29
C SER A 58 -9.50 14.29 4.73
N ASN A 59 -8.22 14.08 4.98
CA ASN A 59 -7.59 14.60 6.18
C ASN A 59 -6.83 15.86 5.77
N ASN A 60 -6.92 16.91 6.58
CA ASN A 60 -6.17 18.15 6.33
C ASN A 60 -4.70 17.95 6.71
N LYS A 61 -4.04 16.95 6.11
CA LYS A 61 -2.62 16.68 6.29
C LYS A 61 -1.84 17.70 5.46
N THR A 62 -0.81 18.27 6.06
CA THR A 62 0.22 19.02 5.34
C THR A 62 0.76 18.17 4.18
N PRO A 63 1.17 18.79 3.06
CA PRO A 63 1.74 18.03 1.94
C PRO A 63 2.95 17.24 2.42
N CYS A 64 3.10 16.02 1.94
CA CYS A 64 4.31 15.25 2.20
C CYS A 64 5.54 15.99 1.66
N GLU A 65 6.58 16.19 2.47
CA GLU A 65 7.82 16.86 2.05
C GLU A 65 8.62 16.04 1.03
N ARG A 66 8.42 14.71 1.02
CA ARG A 66 9.08 13.80 0.09
C ARG A 66 8.39 13.81 -1.27
N CYS A 67 7.09 13.48 -1.32
CA CYS A 67 6.36 13.28 -2.57
C CYS A 67 5.33 14.38 -2.94
N GLY A 68 5.14 15.40 -2.11
CA GLY A 68 4.15 16.47 -2.33
C GLY A 68 2.69 16.03 -2.17
N HIS A 69 2.44 14.76 -1.87
CA HIS A 69 1.09 14.19 -1.82
C HIS A 69 0.20 14.87 -0.76
N ARG A 70 -1.07 15.11 -1.13
CA ARG A 70 -2.16 15.57 -0.26
C ARG A 70 -3.32 14.59 -0.37
N SER A 71 -3.97 14.25 0.74
CA SER A 71 -5.01 13.20 0.82
C SER A 71 -6.34 13.53 0.11
N ARG A 72 -6.38 14.57 -0.75
CA ARG A 72 -7.61 15.12 -1.33
C ARG A 72 -7.82 14.73 -2.79
N ARG A 73 -6.97 13.87 -3.36
CA ARG A 73 -7.07 13.44 -4.76
C ARG A 73 -7.83 12.12 -4.82
N ILE A 74 -8.67 11.93 -5.84
CA ILE A 74 -9.24 10.63 -6.23
C ILE A 74 -8.59 10.29 -7.57
N GLY A 75 -8.35 9.00 -7.82
CA GLY A 75 -7.78 8.52 -9.06
C GLY A 75 -6.36 7.97 -8.90
N VAL A 76 -5.57 8.08 -9.95
CA VAL A 76 -4.21 7.54 -10.01
C VAL A 76 -3.22 8.65 -9.70
N VAL A 77 -2.41 8.48 -8.64
CA VAL A 77 -1.40 9.46 -8.23
C VAL A 77 -0.08 8.78 -7.95
N ILE A 78 1.04 9.51 -8.08
CA ILE A 78 2.34 9.05 -7.59
C ILE A 78 2.51 9.53 -6.15
N THR A 79 2.89 8.63 -5.25
CA THR A 79 3.20 8.90 -3.84
C THR A 79 4.53 8.25 -3.46
N CYS A 80 5.11 8.62 -2.31
CA CYS A 80 6.14 7.79 -1.70
C CYS A 80 5.50 6.60 -0.97
N LEU A 81 6.27 5.53 -0.79
CA LEU A 81 5.84 4.30 -0.13
C LEU A 81 5.31 4.55 1.29
N GLU A 82 5.88 5.52 2.01
CA GLU A 82 5.39 5.90 3.34
C GLU A 82 3.98 6.47 3.32
N CYS A 83 3.69 7.35 2.36
CA CYS A 83 2.33 7.87 2.14
C CYS A 83 1.38 6.76 1.68
N PHE A 84 1.85 5.82 0.88
CA PHE A 84 1.06 4.65 0.49
C PHE A 84 0.76 3.73 1.68
N LEU A 85 1.67 3.55 2.64
CA LEU A 85 1.46 2.64 3.76
C LEU A 85 0.65 3.27 4.90
N GLU A 86 0.81 4.56 5.18
CA GLU A 86 0.20 5.21 6.36
C GLU A 86 0.43 4.43 7.67
N GLY A 87 1.63 3.85 7.82
CA GLY A 87 2.02 3.03 8.97
C GLY A 87 1.44 1.62 8.98
N GLN A 88 0.70 1.21 7.95
CA GLN A 88 0.12 -0.13 7.83
C GLN A 88 1.09 -1.14 7.19
N SER A 89 0.70 -2.41 7.19
CA SER A 89 1.53 -3.49 6.65
C SER A 89 1.61 -3.44 5.12
N LEU A 90 2.75 -3.87 4.58
CA LEU A 90 3.02 -3.97 3.15
C LEU A 90 2.85 -5.42 2.69
N TYR A 91 2.15 -5.62 1.58
CA TYR A 91 1.99 -6.91 0.93
C TYR A 91 2.24 -6.78 -0.57
N VAL A 92 2.72 -7.85 -1.20
CA VAL A 92 2.85 -7.97 -2.66
C VAL A 92 1.83 -8.99 -3.15
N TYR A 93 1.12 -8.64 -4.22
CA TYR A 93 0.16 -9.52 -4.88
C TYR A 93 0.90 -10.51 -5.77
N GLU A 94 0.61 -11.79 -5.60
CA GLU A 94 1.17 -12.88 -6.41
C GLU A 94 0.13 -13.29 -7.46
N TYR A 95 0.53 -13.21 -8.73
CA TYR A 95 -0.25 -13.74 -9.84
C TYR A 95 0.07 -15.22 -10.06
N ASP A 96 -0.84 -15.92 -10.73
CA ASP A 96 -0.64 -17.32 -11.16
C ASP A 96 -0.30 -18.31 -10.03
N VAL A 97 -0.79 -18.02 -8.82
CA VAL A 97 -0.64 -18.95 -7.69
C VAL A 97 -1.54 -20.17 -7.91
N PRO A 98 -1.04 -21.40 -7.67
CA PRO A 98 -1.87 -22.59 -7.77
C PRO A 98 -3.12 -22.47 -6.90
N TYR A 99 -4.25 -22.95 -7.40
CA TYR A 99 -5.54 -22.88 -6.69
C TYR A 99 -5.46 -23.43 -5.25
N LEU A 100 -4.65 -24.48 -5.05
CA LEU A 100 -4.40 -25.06 -3.74
C LEU A 100 -3.71 -24.07 -2.77
N MET A 101 -2.74 -23.28 -3.24
CA MET A 101 -2.08 -22.25 -2.42
C MET A 101 -3.04 -21.11 -2.05
N LEU A 102 -3.91 -20.71 -2.98
CA LEU A 102 -5.00 -19.77 -2.71
C LEU A 102 -5.90 -20.25 -1.57
N ARG A 103 -6.30 -21.53 -1.60
CA ARG A 103 -7.14 -22.15 -0.57
C ARG A 103 -6.44 -22.22 0.79
N LEU A 104 -5.15 -22.59 0.83
CA LEU A 104 -4.40 -22.66 2.09
C LEU A 104 -4.23 -21.28 2.75
N LYS A 105 -3.97 -20.22 1.96
CA LYS A 105 -3.94 -18.84 2.48
C LYS A 105 -5.30 -18.40 3.07
N GLN A 106 -6.42 -18.87 2.50
CA GLN A 106 -7.75 -18.60 3.06
C GLN A 106 -8.05 -19.43 4.32
N VAL A 107 -7.50 -20.64 4.43
CA VAL A 107 -7.66 -21.48 5.63
C VAL A 107 -6.88 -20.91 6.82
N GLU A 108 -5.70 -20.32 6.63
CA GLU A 108 -5.03 -19.56 7.70
C GLU A 108 -5.90 -18.41 8.24
N LEU A 109 -6.59 -17.70 7.35
CA LEU A 109 -7.51 -16.63 7.73
C LEU A 109 -8.76 -17.18 8.44
N ALA A 110 -9.31 -18.30 7.99
CA ALA A 110 -10.47 -18.95 8.61
C ALA A 110 -10.16 -19.60 9.96
N VAL A 111 -8.98 -20.20 10.13
CA VAL A 111 -8.54 -20.81 11.40
C VAL A 111 -8.37 -19.74 12.48
N LEU A 112 -7.84 -18.55 12.14
CA LEU A 112 -7.77 -17.43 13.09
C LEU A 112 -9.15 -16.90 13.51
N ILE A 113 -10.14 -16.92 12.62
CA ILE A 113 -11.51 -16.45 12.90
C ILE A 113 -12.30 -17.50 13.69
N LEU A 114 -12.06 -18.79 13.46
CA LEU A 114 -12.82 -19.90 14.09
C LEU A 114 -12.19 -20.43 15.39
N ALA A 115 -10.88 -20.21 15.63
CA ALA A 115 -10.20 -20.78 16.80
C ALA A 115 -10.34 -19.96 18.09
N GLY A 116 -10.94 -18.76 18.07
CA GLY A 116 -11.21 -17.98 19.29
C GLY A 116 -9.99 -17.72 20.19
N GLN A 117 -8.76 -17.76 19.64
CA GLN A 117 -7.56 -17.57 20.43
C GLN A 117 -7.28 -16.07 20.64
N PRO A 118 -6.95 -15.65 21.87
CA PRO A 118 -6.69 -14.25 22.16
C PRO A 118 -5.41 -13.81 21.44
N ILE A 119 -5.52 -12.73 20.67
CA ILE A 119 -4.40 -12.03 20.05
C ILE A 119 -3.54 -11.52 21.21
N ARG A 120 -2.38 -12.14 21.45
CA ARG A 120 -1.37 -11.61 22.39
C ARG A 120 -0.48 -10.61 21.65
N PHE A 121 -0.31 -9.45 22.28
CA PHE A 121 0.51 -8.31 21.87
C PHE A 121 2.01 -8.63 21.84
#